data_AF-A0A831TBF4-F1
#
_entry.id   AF-A0A831TBF4-F1
#
_cell.length_a   1.000
_cell.length_b   1.000
_cell.length_c   1.000
_cell.angle_alpha   90.00
_cell.angle_beta   90.00
_cell.angle_gamma   90.00
#
_symmetry.space_group_name_H-M   'P 1'
#
loop_
_entity.id
_entity.type
_entity.pdbx_description
1 polymer ?
#
loop_
_entity_poly.entity_id
_entity_poly.type
_entity_poly.pdbx_seq_one_letter_code
_entity_poly.pdbx_strand_id
1 'polypeptide(L)'
;AHKLYGPKGIGALYVRRRDPHVRLVPQLDGGGHERGLRSGTLPTPLIVGFGKACALAQDEMAEEAVRLRQLRDRLHAGIVAELDDVQLNGDPVHRLPGNLNLAFGGVKAEALLIALRELAVSTGSACASAERGPSHVLRALGLPEELADGSVRFGLGRFTTSEEIEWSIPYVVGAVRRLRELNPLWQMEQAQRRAAAGISLAEGRP
;
A
#
# COMPACT_ATOMS: atom_id res chain seq x y z
N ALA A 1 -7.71 -3.47 16.08
CA ALA A 1 -7.57 -4.93 16.10
C ALA A 1 -7.29 -5.55 14.73
N HIS A 2 -8.15 -5.41 13.72
CA HIS A 2 -8.04 -6.16 12.45
C HIS A 2 -6.78 -5.94 11.59
N LYS A 3 -5.99 -4.87 11.83
CA LYS A 3 -4.67 -4.69 11.20
C LYS A 3 -3.56 -5.52 11.88
N LEU A 4 -3.88 -6.22 12.95
CA LEU A 4 -3.03 -7.16 13.69
C LEU A 4 -3.69 -8.55 13.70
N TYR A 5 -4.46 -8.88 12.67
CA TYR A 5 -5.20 -10.15 12.54
C TYR A 5 -6.26 -10.41 13.63
N GLY A 6 -6.65 -9.38 14.40
CA GLY A 6 -7.78 -9.44 15.32
C GLY A 6 -9.15 -9.24 14.63
N PRO A 7 -10.26 -9.27 15.38
CA PRO A 7 -11.58 -9.09 14.80
C PRO A 7 -11.82 -7.66 14.28
N LYS A 8 -12.71 -7.51 13.29
CA LYS A 8 -13.23 -6.22 12.84
C LYS A 8 -14.21 -5.66 13.88
N GLY A 9 -14.47 -4.35 13.84
CA GLY A 9 -15.44 -3.70 14.74
C GLY A 9 -14.94 -3.40 16.15
N ILE A 10 -13.63 -3.56 16.41
CA ILE A 10 -13.03 -3.25 17.72
C ILE A 10 -11.66 -2.57 17.58
N GLY A 11 -11.40 -1.65 18.50
CA GLY A 11 -10.16 -0.90 18.64
C GLY A 11 -10.00 -0.40 20.06
N ALA A 12 -8.91 0.31 20.32
CA ALA A 12 -8.66 0.97 21.60
C ALA A 12 -8.01 2.33 21.36
N LEU A 13 -8.22 3.24 22.30
CA LEU A 13 -7.56 4.52 22.38
C LEU A 13 -6.72 4.55 23.65
N TYR A 14 -5.41 4.71 23.52
CA TYR A 14 -4.54 4.88 24.67
C TYR A 14 -4.60 6.34 25.14
N VAL A 15 -5.04 6.55 26.39
CA VAL A 15 -5.08 7.87 27.04
C VAL A 15 -4.00 7.91 28.11
N ARG A 16 -2.94 8.68 27.86
CA ARG A 16 -1.83 8.88 28.80
C ARG A 16 -2.34 9.52 30.08
N ARG A 17 -2.08 8.86 31.21
CA ARG A 17 -2.57 9.31 32.53
C ARG A 17 -1.62 10.22 33.28
N ARG A 18 -0.33 10.22 32.96
CA ARG A 18 0.71 10.99 33.66
C ARG A 18 1.75 11.48 32.66
N ASP A 19 2.27 12.67 32.93
CA ASP A 19 3.45 13.26 32.29
C ASP A 19 3.40 13.30 30.74
N PRO A 20 2.51 14.13 30.13
CA PRO A 20 1.44 14.91 30.76
C PRO A 20 0.14 14.10 30.94
N HIS A 21 -0.69 14.50 31.89
CA HIS A 21 -2.04 13.97 32.02
C HIS A 21 -2.94 14.51 30.90
N VAL A 22 -3.44 13.61 30.03
CA VAL A 22 -4.32 13.99 28.92
C VAL A 22 -5.77 13.86 29.34
N ARG A 23 -6.53 14.95 29.17
CA ARG A 23 -7.98 14.98 29.38
C ARG A 23 -8.70 15.02 28.03
N LEU A 24 -9.72 14.18 27.89
CA LEU A 24 -10.55 14.11 26.69
C LEU A 24 -12.00 14.39 27.05
N VAL A 25 -12.74 14.95 26.10
CA VAL A 25 -14.20 15.07 26.19
C VAL A 25 -14.82 13.81 25.57
N PRO A 26 -15.63 13.03 26.32
CA PRO A 26 -16.32 11.87 25.77
C PRO A 26 -17.19 12.26 24.58
N GLN A 27 -17.24 11.40 23.55
CA GLN A 27 -18.09 11.61 22.36
C GLN A 27 -19.36 10.74 22.39
N LEU A 28 -19.47 9.84 23.39
CA LEU A 28 -20.57 8.89 23.53
C LEU A 28 -21.16 9.02 24.93
N ASP A 29 -22.36 9.57 25.01
CA ASP A 29 -23.12 9.71 26.25
C ASP A 29 -23.71 8.37 26.72
N GLY A 30 -23.98 8.25 28.03
CA GLY A 30 -24.57 7.06 28.63
C GLY A 30 -24.04 6.76 30.05
N GLY A 31 -24.12 5.50 30.47
CA GLY A 31 -23.87 5.06 31.85
C GLY A 31 -22.43 5.12 32.38
N GLY A 32 -21.53 5.88 31.77
CA GLY A 32 -20.19 6.11 32.32
C GLY A 32 -19.19 4.95 32.18
N HIS A 33 -19.41 4.03 31.24
CA HIS A 33 -18.49 2.92 30.94
C HIS A 33 -17.10 3.43 30.51
N GLU A 34 -16.07 2.55 30.55
CA GLU A 34 -14.69 2.91 30.21
C GLU A 34 -14.20 4.18 30.93
N ARG A 35 -14.53 4.30 32.22
CA ARG A 35 -14.18 5.44 33.10
C ARG A 35 -14.80 6.76 32.63
N GLY A 36 -15.99 6.71 32.06
CA GLY A 36 -16.71 7.86 31.52
C GLY A 36 -16.30 8.29 30.12
N LEU A 37 -15.31 7.64 29.49
CA LEU A 37 -14.78 8.08 28.18
C LEU A 37 -15.51 7.48 26.98
N ARG A 38 -16.14 6.30 27.15
CA ARG A 38 -16.80 5.58 26.07
C ARG A 38 -17.95 4.77 26.66
N SER A 39 -19.15 5.35 26.64
CA SER A 39 -20.37 4.66 27.09
C SER A 39 -20.79 3.52 26.15
N GLY A 40 -21.49 2.53 26.72
CA GLY A 40 -22.06 1.39 26.01
C GLY A 40 -21.49 0.06 26.47
N THR A 41 -22.30 -1.00 26.34
CA THR A 41 -21.91 -2.36 26.72
C THR A 41 -20.63 -2.79 26.03
N LEU A 42 -19.75 -3.45 26.80
CA LEU A 42 -18.47 -3.94 26.29
C LEU A 42 -18.70 -5.20 25.45
N PRO A 43 -18.26 -5.24 24.18
CA PRO A 43 -18.39 -6.43 23.34
C PRO A 43 -17.31 -7.45 23.72
N THR A 44 -17.51 -8.17 24.82
CA THR A 44 -16.52 -9.07 25.45
C THR A 44 -15.81 -10.00 24.47
N PRO A 45 -16.47 -10.70 23.53
CA PRO A 45 -15.78 -11.56 22.57
C PRO A 45 -14.80 -10.80 21.66
N LEU A 46 -15.16 -9.58 21.24
CA LEU A 46 -14.29 -8.74 20.41
C LEU A 46 -13.09 -8.22 21.21
N ILE A 47 -13.29 -7.89 22.48
CA ILE A 47 -12.21 -7.47 23.38
C ILE A 47 -11.23 -8.61 23.61
N VAL A 48 -11.73 -9.83 23.87
CA VAL A 48 -10.89 -11.03 24.01
C VAL A 48 -10.09 -11.30 22.74
N GLY A 49 -10.74 -11.27 21.57
CA GLY A 49 -10.07 -11.47 20.28
C GLY A 49 -9.00 -10.39 20.01
N PHE A 50 -9.26 -9.14 20.37
CA PHE A 50 -8.25 -8.08 20.26
C PHE A 50 -7.09 -8.30 21.23
N GLY A 51 -7.36 -8.66 22.49
CA GLY A 51 -6.33 -8.97 23.47
C GLY A 51 -5.41 -10.10 23.01
N LYS A 52 -5.98 -11.19 22.47
CA LYS A 52 -5.20 -12.31 21.93
C LYS A 52 -4.36 -11.91 20.72
N ALA A 53 -4.90 -11.09 19.82
CA ALA A 53 -4.15 -10.56 18.68
C ALA A 53 -2.96 -9.70 19.12
N CYS A 54 -3.12 -8.86 20.15
CA CYS A 54 -2.01 -8.10 20.73
C CYS A 54 -0.94 -8.99 21.35
N ALA A 55 -1.34 -10.03 22.09
CA ALA A 55 -0.40 -10.97 22.70
C ALA A 55 0.44 -11.69 21.62
N LEU A 56 -0.20 -12.22 20.57
CA LEU A 56 0.51 -12.87 19.46
C LEU A 56 1.43 -11.88 18.72
N ALA A 57 0.98 -10.63 18.52
CA ALA A 57 1.82 -9.62 17.91
C ALA A 57 3.05 -9.30 18.79
N GLN A 58 2.93 -9.28 20.11
CA GLN A 58 4.07 -9.06 20.99
C GLN A 58 5.14 -10.14 20.83
N ASP A 59 4.74 -11.40 20.63
CA ASP A 59 5.64 -12.53 20.50
C ASP A 59 6.26 -12.64 19.09
N GLU A 60 5.48 -12.40 18.04
CA GLU A 60 5.84 -12.74 16.65
C GLU A 60 6.29 -11.53 15.81
N MET A 61 5.97 -10.29 16.21
CA MET A 61 6.08 -9.11 15.33
C MET A 61 7.50 -8.81 14.85
N ALA A 62 8.53 -9.07 15.66
CA ALA A 62 9.91 -8.79 15.29
C ALA A 62 10.39 -9.70 14.15
N GLU A 63 10.16 -11.01 14.27
CA GLU A 63 10.50 -11.99 13.25
C GLU A 63 9.66 -11.79 11.98
N GLU A 64 8.35 -11.58 12.15
CA GLU A 64 7.43 -11.34 11.04
C GLU A 64 7.80 -10.06 10.26
N ALA A 65 8.28 -9.01 10.94
CA ALA A 65 8.77 -7.81 10.29
C ALA A 65 10.00 -8.07 9.40
N VAL A 66 10.90 -8.98 9.78
CA VAL A 66 12.05 -9.36 8.96
C VAL A 66 11.58 -10.13 7.72
N ARG A 67 10.72 -11.12 7.91
CA ARG A 67 10.17 -11.95 6.82
C ARG A 67 9.41 -11.10 5.79
N LEU A 68 8.50 -10.24 6.25
CA LEU A 68 7.73 -9.35 5.37
C LEU A 68 8.62 -8.37 4.59
N ARG A 69 9.69 -7.87 5.22
CA ARG A 69 10.65 -7.00 4.55
C ARG A 69 11.34 -7.73 3.40
N GLN A 70 11.80 -8.96 3.61
CA GLN A 70 12.42 -9.78 2.57
C GLN A 70 11.47 -10.01 1.39
N LEU A 71 10.22 -10.38 1.66
CA LEU A 71 9.21 -10.58 0.62
C LEU A 71 8.91 -9.29 -0.16
N ARG A 72 8.76 -8.17 0.56
CA ARG A 72 8.55 -6.84 -0.04
C ARG A 72 9.71 -6.45 -0.95
N ASP A 73 10.93 -6.62 -0.47
CA ASP A 73 12.14 -6.22 -1.20
C ASP A 73 12.32 -7.09 -2.44
N ARG A 74 11.99 -8.39 -2.35
CA ARG A 74 11.99 -9.31 -3.49
C ARG A 74 10.96 -8.92 -4.54
N LEU A 75 9.72 -8.62 -4.13
CA LEU A 75 8.68 -8.11 -5.02
C LEU A 75 9.11 -6.82 -5.72
N HIS A 76 9.64 -5.87 -4.95
CA HIS A 76 10.11 -4.60 -5.48
C HIS A 76 11.23 -4.79 -6.49
N ALA A 77 12.28 -5.54 -6.12
CA ALA A 77 13.42 -5.81 -6.99
C ALA A 77 13.01 -6.51 -8.29
N GLY A 78 12.14 -7.52 -8.22
CA GLY A 78 11.65 -8.23 -9.39
C GLY A 78 10.87 -7.34 -10.37
N ILE A 79 10.04 -6.42 -9.84
CA ILE A 79 9.27 -5.49 -10.67
C ILE A 79 10.20 -4.47 -11.35
N VAL A 80 11.11 -3.83 -10.60
CA VAL A 80 11.96 -2.76 -11.15
C VAL A 80 13.10 -3.27 -12.04
N ALA A 81 13.46 -4.55 -11.93
CA ALA A 81 14.42 -5.18 -12.84
C ALA A 81 13.88 -5.31 -14.28
N GLU A 82 12.55 -5.42 -14.43
CA GLU A 82 11.89 -5.72 -15.69
C GLU A 82 11.15 -4.52 -16.31
N LEU A 83 10.94 -3.45 -15.53
CA LEU A 83 10.17 -2.28 -15.94
C LEU A 83 10.98 -1.00 -15.77
N ASP A 84 10.96 -0.18 -16.81
CA ASP A 84 11.38 1.21 -16.78
C ASP A 84 10.32 2.11 -16.13
N ASP A 85 10.72 3.30 -15.69
CA ASP A 85 9.81 4.34 -15.16
C ASP A 85 8.86 3.81 -14.07
N VAL A 86 9.43 3.12 -13.08
CA VAL A 86 8.76 2.67 -11.86
C VAL A 86 9.39 3.40 -10.68
N GLN A 87 8.57 4.10 -9.90
CA GLN A 87 9.03 4.88 -8.76
C GLN A 87 8.48 4.32 -7.45
N LEU A 88 9.36 4.17 -6.45
CA LEU A 88 8.95 3.87 -5.08
C LEU A 88 8.39 5.12 -4.39
N ASN A 89 7.19 5.00 -3.84
CA ASN A 89 6.56 6.04 -3.05
C ASN A 89 6.91 5.89 -1.56
N GLY A 90 7.41 6.97 -0.97
CA GLY A 90 7.87 7.05 0.42
C GLY A 90 9.34 6.65 0.60
N ASP A 91 9.77 6.56 1.86
CA ASP A 91 11.16 6.28 2.22
C ASP A 91 11.51 4.79 1.95
N PRO A 92 12.68 4.48 1.35
CA PRO A 92 13.12 3.10 1.11
C PRO A 92 13.50 2.34 2.39
N VAL A 93 13.96 3.03 3.43
CA VAL A 93 14.46 2.47 4.69
C VAL A 93 13.40 2.55 5.79
N HIS A 94 12.86 3.74 6.03
CA HIS A 94 11.92 4.06 7.11
C HIS A 94 10.47 3.82 6.69
N ARG A 95 10.13 2.54 6.46
CA ARG A 95 8.78 2.15 6.04
C ARG A 95 8.28 0.89 6.75
N LEU A 96 6.96 0.71 6.71
CA LEU A 96 6.33 -0.51 7.21
C LEU A 96 6.81 -1.73 6.42
N PRO A 97 7.16 -2.86 7.08
CA PRO A 97 7.75 -4.02 6.42
C PRO A 97 6.94 -4.58 5.26
N GLY A 98 5.62 -4.75 5.42
CA GLY A 98 4.73 -5.29 4.40
C GLY A 98 4.14 -4.25 3.43
N ASN A 99 4.62 -3.00 3.43
CA ASN A 99 4.09 -1.95 2.57
C ASN A 99 5.02 -1.67 1.38
N LEU A 100 4.50 -1.89 0.17
CA LEU A 100 5.11 -1.45 -1.09
C LEU A 100 4.12 -0.58 -1.85
N ASN A 101 4.51 0.63 -2.21
CA ASN A 101 3.69 1.54 -3.01
C ASN A 101 4.54 2.03 -4.18
N LEU A 102 4.12 1.69 -5.40
CA LEU A 102 4.85 1.97 -6.63
C LEU A 102 3.99 2.81 -7.57
N ALA A 103 4.57 3.84 -8.15
CA ALA A 103 4.02 4.57 -9.29
C ALA A 103 4.56 3.96 -10.59
N PHE A 104 3.67 3.68 -11.53
CA PHE A 104 4.01 3.13 -12.85
C PHE A 104 3.79 4.20 -13.92
N GLY A 105 4.87 4.72 -14.51
CA GLY A 105 4.78 5.69 -15.60
C GLY A 105 4.02 5.12 -16.81
N GLY A 106 3.22 5.97 -17.47
CA GLY A 106 2.43 5.59 -18.64
C GLY A 106 1.23 4.67 -18.36
N VAL A 107 0.90 4.41 -17.10
CA VAL A 107 -0.20 3.52 -16.70
C VAL A 107 -1.12 4.21 -15.71
N LYS A 108 -2.44 4.11 -15.94
CA LYS A 108 -3.46 4.53 -14.96
C LYS A 108 -3.73 3.41 -13.97
N ALA A 109 -3.77 3.72 -12.69
CA ALA A 109 -3.91 2.71 -11.64
C ALA A 109 -5.25 1.97 -11.72
N GLU A 110 -6.35 2.60 -12.14
CA GLU A 110 -7.65 1.91 -12.32
C GLU A 110 -7.58 0.84 -13.39
N ALA A 111 -6.91 1.14 -14.52
CA ALA A 111 -6.72 0.18 -15.61
C ALA A 111 -5.83 -0.98 -15.15
N LEU A 112 -4.79 -0.67 -14.36
CA LEU A 112 -3.91 -1.69 -13.79
C LEU A 112 -4.65 -2.59 -12.79
N LEU A 113 -5.53 -2.05 -11.95
CA LEU A 113 -6.36 -2.86 -11.06
C LEU A 113 -7.27 -3.83 -11.81
N ILE A 114 -7.88 -3.38 -12.91
CA ILE A 114 -8.70 -4.25 -13.76
C ILE A 114 -7.84 -5.35 -14.40
N ALA A 115 -6.63 -5.01 -14.84
CA ALA A 115 -5.69 -5.97 -15.42
C ALA A 115 -5.18 -6.99 -14.38
N LEU A 116 -5.03 -6.58 -13.12
CA LEU A 116 -4.55 -7.38 -11.99
C LEU A 116 -5.70 -8.07 -11.21
N ARG A 117 -6.75 -8.52 -11.88
CA ARG A 117 -7.93 -9.12 -11.21
C ARG A 117 -7.63 -10.33 -10.31
N GLU A 118 -6.55 -11.05 -10.59
CA GLU A 118 -6.12 -12.22 -9.80
C GLU A 118 -5.24 -11.82 -8.60
N LEU A 119 -4.88 -10.54 -8.46
CA LEU A 119 -4.03 -10.02 -7.39
C LEU A 119 -4.74 -8.87 -6.65
N ALA A 120 -5.14 -9.12 -5.41
CA ALA A 120 -5.81 -8.10 -4.59
C ALA A 120 -4.85 -6.99 -4.18
N VAL A 121 -4.94 -5.84 -4.86
CA VAL A 121 -4.16 -4.62 -4.59
C VAL A 121 -5.07 -3.42 -4.32
N SER A 122 -4.49 -2.29 -3.94
CA SER A 122 -5.22 -1.05 -3.72
C SER A 122 -4.59 0.12 -4.46
N THR A 123 -5.40 1.03 -5.01
CA THR A 123 -4.94 2.34 -5.49
C THR A 123 -5.12 3.40 -4.42
N GLY A 124 -4.22 4.38 -4.41
CA GLY A 124 -4.36 5.59 -3.59
C GLY A 124 -4.50 5.36 -2.07
N SER A 125 -4.82 6.45 -1.35
CA SER A 125 -4.93 6.48 0.11
C SER A 125 -6.34 6.27 0.65
N ALA A 126 -7.36 6.20 -0.21
CA ALA A 126 -8.74 6.11 0.23
C ALA A 126 -9.42 4.91 -0.42
N CYS A 127 -9.84 3.96 0.41
CA CYS A 127 -10.99 3.15 0.06
C CYS A 127 -12.15 4.13 -0.26
N ALA A 128 -12.42 4.36 -1.54
CA ALA A 128 -13.63 5.02 -2.06
C ALA A 128 -14.07 6.31 -1.33
N SER A 129 -13.24 7.38 -1.33
CA SER A 129 -13.76 8.73 -1.05
C SER A 129 -14.46 9.29 -2.30
N ALA A 130 -15.65 9.85 -2.13
CA ALA A 130 -16.47 10.43 -3.21
C ALA A 130 -15.82 11.60 -3.98
N GLU A 131 -14.67 12.09 -3.53
CA GLU A 131 -13.86 13.07 -4.25
C GLU A 131 -13.01 12.38 -5.30
N ARG A 132 -13.31 12.69 -6.57
CA ARG A 132 -12.45 12.36 -7.71
C ARG A 132 -11.19 13.21 -7.62
N GLY A 133 -10.05 12.57 -7.40
CA GLY A 133 -8.74 13.21 -7.44
C GLY A 133 -7.61 12.30 -6.97
N PRO A 134 -6.36 12.62 -7.34
CA PRO A 134 -5.17 11.88 -6.90
C PRO A 134 -5.07 11.83 -5.38
N SER A 135 -4.38 10.81 -4.85
CA SER A 135 -4.19 10.62 -3.41
C SER A 135 -3.61 11.89 -2.75
N HIS A 136 -4.33 12.43 -1.76
CA HIS A 136 -3.85 13.56 -0.96
C HIS A 136 -2.52 13.26 -0.24
N VAL A 137 -2.24 11.99 0.08
CA VAL A 137 -0.96 11.57 0.67
C VAL A 137 0.16 11.67 -0.36
N LEU A 138 -0.05 11.15 -1.57
CA LEU A 138 0.97 11.21 -2.64
C LEU A 138 1.22 12.65 -3.07
N ARG A 139 0.18 13.49 -3.13
CA ARG A 139 0.32 14.94 -3.34
C ARG A 139 1.15 15.61 -2.25
N ALA A 140 0.92 15.26 -0.97
CA ALA A 140 1.70 15.79 0.14
C ALA A 140 3.17 15.33 0.11
N LEU A 141 3.48 14.18 -0.53
CA LEU A 141 4.84 13.73 -0.81
C LEU A 141 5.48 14.46 -2.01
N GLY A 142 4.73 15.32 -2.71
CA GLY A 142 5.24 16.08 -3.86
C GLY A 142 5.23 15.31 -5.18
N LEU A 143 4.46 14.21 -5.28
CA LEU A 143 4.33 13.50 -6.55
C LEU A 143 3.58 14.35 -7.59
N PRO A 144 4.05 14.38 -8.85
CA PRO A 144 3.25 14.83 -9.98
C PRO A 144 1.94 14.05 -10.07
N GLU A 145 0.86 14.73 -10.48
CA GLU A 145 -0.48 14.16 -10.55
C GLU A 145 -0.52 12.90 -11.41
N GLU A 146 0.15 12.91 -12.57
CA GLU A 146 0.23 11.76 -13.48
C GLU A 146 0.85 10.52 -12.84
N LEU A 147 1.88 10.68 -12.00
CA LEU A 147 2.50 9.56 -11.27
C LEU A 147 1.66 9.12 -10.07
N ALA A 148 0.97 10.07 -9.41
CA ALA A 148 0.04 9.75 -8.33
C ALA A 148 -1.12 8.89 -8.84
N ASP A 149 -1.62 9.17 -10.06
CA ASP A 149 -2.67 8.41 -10.73
C ASP A 149 -2.21 7.02 -11.20
N GLY A 150 -0.91 6.82 -11.40
CA GLY A 150 -0.31 5.51 -11.72
C GLY A 150 0.10 4.68 -10.50
N SER A 151 -0.29 5.09 -9.27
CA SER A 151 0.22 4.49 -8.04
C SER A 151 -0.62 3.33 -7.49
N VAL A 152 0.03 2.19 -7.27
CA VAL A 152 -0.56 0.97 -6.68
C VAL A 152 0.17 0.57 -5.41
N ARG A 153 -0.59 0.22 -4.38
CA ARG A 153 -0.10 -0.30 -3.10
C ARG A 153 -0.34 -1.80 -3.00
N PHE A 154 0.76 -2.52 -2.81
CA PHE A 154 0.82 -3.92 -2.42
C PHE A 154 0.94 -4.02 -0.89
N GLY A 155 0.07 -4.81 -0.29
CA GLY A 155 0.06 -5.07 1.16
C GLY A 155 0.38 -6.54 1.42
N LEU A 156 1.52 -6.80 2.03
CA LEU A 156 1.95 -8.14 2.41
C LEU A 156 1.58 -8.41 3.87
N GLY A 157 1.27 -9.67 4.18
CA GLY A 157 0.88 -10.07 5.52
C GLY A 157 1.35 -11.48 5.90
N ARG A 158 0.85 -11.94 7.05
CA ARG A 158 1.22 -13.19 7.72
C ARG A 158 1.12 -14.42 6.83
N PHE A 159 0.13 -14.41 5.96
CA PHE A 159 -0.16 -15.54 5.08
C PHE A 159 0.43 -15.37 3.68
N THR A 160 1.09 -14.24 3.39
CA THR A 160 1.78 -14.05 2.11
C THR A 160 3.00 -14.95 2.05
N THR A 161 3.13 -15.71 0.97
CA THR A 161 4.17 -16.70 0.71
C THR A 161 5.18 -16.21 -0.31
N SER A 162 6.37 -16.83 -0.34
CA SER A 162 7.38 -16.53 -1.36
C SER A 162 6.88 -16.88 -2.76
N GLU A 163 6.11 -17.95 -2.89
CA GLU A 163 5.53 -18.45 -4.12
C GLU A 163 4.54 -17.44 -4.72
N GLU A 164 3.70 -16.84 -3.89
CA GLU A 164 2.81 -15.74 -4.31
C GLU A 164 3.60 -14.52 -4.78
N ILE A 165 4.73 -14.19 -4.13
CA ILE A 165 5.61 -13.10 -4.60
C ILE A 165 6.18 -13.43 -5.98
N GLU A 166 6.77 -14.61 -6.15
CA GLU A 166 7.37 -15.02 -7.42
C GLU A 166 6.35 -15.09 -8.57
N TRP A 167 5.12 -15.50 -8.26
CA TRP A 167 4.03 -15.51 -9.23
C TRP A 167 3.56 -14.08 -9.57
N SER A 168 3.48 -13.20 -8.58
CA SER A 168 2.97 -11.83 -8.76
C SER A 168 3.89 -10.95 -9.61
N ILE A 169 5.21 -11.14 -9.56
CA ILE A 169 6.18 -10.34 -10.32
C ILE A 169 5.89 -10.38 -11.83
N PRO A 170 5.95 -11.53 -12.53
CA PRO A 170 5.71 -11.58 -13.98
C PRO A 170 4.27 -11.18 -14.34
N TYR A 171 3.30 -11.43 -13.44
CA TYR A 171 1.92 -11.02 -13.65
C TYR A 171 1.77 -9.48 -13.68
N VAL A 172 2.38 -8.78 -12.72
CA VAL A 172 2.40 -7.31 -12.67
C VAL A 172 3.17 -6.74 -13.86
N VAL A 173 4.34 -7.28 -14.16
CA VAL A 173 5.18 -6.86 -15.29
C VAL A 173 4.41 -6.98 -16.61
N GLY A 174 3.77 -8.12 -16.86
CA GLY A 174 2.99 -8.36 -18.06
C GLY A 174 1.81 -7.40 -18.21
N ALA A 175 1.09 -7.14 -17.11
CA ALA A 175 -0.01 -6.18 -17.09
C ALA A 175 0.45 -4.74 -17.43
N VAL A 176 1.55 -4.29 -16.82
CA VAL A 176 2.10 -2.95 -17.07
C VAL A 176 2.57 -2.81 -18.51
N ARG A 177 3.33 -3.78 -19.04
CA ARG A 177 3.80 -3.76 -20.45
C ARG A 177 2.64 -3.67 -21.43
N ARG A 178 1.61 -4.49 -21.24
CA ARG A 178 0.40 -4.48 -22.08
C ARG A 178 -0.31 -3.12 -22.04
N LEU A 179 -0.44 -2.50 -20.87
CA LEU A 179 -1.10 -1.19 -20.76
C LEU A 179 -0.26 -0.07 -21.41
N ARG A 180 1.07 -0.15 -21.31
CA ARG A 180 2.00 0.76 -22.00
C ARG A 180 1.95 0.61 -23.53
N GLU A 181 1.81 -0.61 -24.05
CA GLU A 181 1.62 -0.87 -25.49
C GLU A 181 0.34 -0.23 -26.03
N LEU A 182 -0.73 -0.22 -25.24
CA LEU A 182 -2.02 0.35 -25.60
C LEU A 182 -2.12 1.88 -25.37
N ASN A 183 -1.07 2.52 -24.85
CA ASN A 183 -1.05 3.94 -24.55
C ASN A 183 -0.21 4.72 -25.57
N PRO A 184 -0.83 5.39 -26.57
CA PRO A 184 -0.09 6.12 -27.61
C PRO A 184 0.75 7.28 -27.06
N LEU A 185 0.28 7.96 -26.00
CA LEU A 185 1.01 9.08 -25.39
C LEU A 185 2.32 8.60 -24.77
N TRP A 186 2.27 7.45 -24.08
CA TRP A 186 3.47 6.81 -23.54
C TRP A 186 4.49 6.47 -24.64
N GLN A 187 4.04 5.92 -25.77
CA GLN A 187 4.94 5.60 -26.89
C GLN A 187 5.60 6.84 -27.47
N MET A 188 4.84 7.94 -27.61
CA MET A 188 5.36 9.23 -28.07
C MET A 188 6.41 9.81 -27.10
N GLU A 189 6.12 9.83 -25.79
CA GLU A 189 7.05 10.30 -24.76
C GLU A 189 8.35 9.49 -24.74
N GLN A 190 8.26 8.16 -24.81
CA GLN A 190 9.44 7.30 -24.84
C GLN A 190 10.26 7.49 -26.13
N ALA A 191 9.61 7.70 -27.28
CA ALA A 191 10.30 8.02 -28.53
C ALA A 191 11.04 9.37 -28.44
N GLN A 192 10.40 10.39 -27.87
CA GLN A 192 11.01 11.71 -27.64
C GLN A 192 12.20 11.63 -26.68
N ARG A 193 12.06 10.90 -25.56
CA ARG A 193 13.16 10.67 -24.60
C ARG A 193 14.34 9.95 -25.25
N ARG A 194 14.10 8.95 -26.10
CA ARG A 194 15.16 8.24 -26.84
C ARG A 194 15.87 9.15 -27.84
N ALA A 195 15.12 9.96 -28.58
CA ALA A 195 15.67 10.94 -29.51
C ALA A 195 16.52 12.00 -28.78
N ALA A 196 16.06 12.49 -27.61
CA ALA A 196 16.80 13.44 -26.79
C ALA A 196 18.05 12.84 -26.13
N ALA A 197 18.04 11.53 -25.83
CA ALA A 197 19.18 10.81 -25.28
C ALA A 197 20.26 10.44 -26.34
N GLY A 198 20.06 10.81 -27.61
CA GLY A 198 21.02 10.54 -28.69
C GLY A 198 21.09 9.07 -29.12
N ILE A 199 20.11 8.24 -28.72
CA ILE A 199 20.03 6.84 -29.16
C ILE A 199 19.38 6.83 -30.55
N SER A 200 20.23 6.93 -31.58
CA SER A 200 19.83 6.81 -32.97
C SER A 200 19.22 5.43 -33.23
N LEU A 201 18.04 5.41 -33.88
CA LEU A 201 17.47 4.20 -34.47
C LEU A 201 18.43 3.74 -35.57
N ALA A 202 19.33 2.81 -35.24
CA ALA A 202 19.99 2.02 -36.26
C ALA A 202 18.91 1.22 -36.98
N GLU A 203 18.62 1.64 -38.20
CA GLU A 203 17.83 0.93 -39.20
C GLU A 203 18.27 -0.53 -39.25
N GLY A 204 17.29 -1.41 -39.11
CA GLY A 204 17.54 -2.84 -39.15
C GLY A 204 16.25 -3.59 -39.37
N ARG A 205 15.83 -3.68 -40.62
CA ARG A 205 15.32 -4.94 -41.19
C ARG A 205 15.57 -4.94 -42.71
N PRO A 206 15.95 -6.12 -43.26
CA PRO A 206 16.34 -6.30 -44.66
C PRO A 206 15.17 -6.14 -45.64
#